data_AF-K1RYY6-F1
#
_entry.id   AF-K1RYY6-F1
#
_cell.length_a   1.000
_cell.length_b   1.000
_cell.length_c   1.000
_cell.angle_alpha   90.00
_cell.angle_beta   90.00
_cell.angle_gamma   90.00
#
_symmetry.space_group_name_H-M   'P 1'
#
loop_
_entity.id
_entity.type
_entity.pdbx_description
1 polymer ?
#
loop_
_entity_poly.entity_id
_entity_poly.type
_entity_poly.pdbx_seq_one_letter_code
_entity_poly.pdbx_strand_id
1 'polypeptide(L)'
;KVNILTEKTASNREQYAAEYLQKKLNRLGFPTVVNGKKGEYRISLSQAKDTAGLKKEGFSWTRKGKKIQLQGNDGSGVIYGCNEIAEYVAQHGSLNVPLMQEDVPEMVLRGACVGLQKTVYLPGHQVYEYPYTPENFPWFYDKEQWIQYLDMLVDNKMNSLYLWNGHPFASLVKLKDYPFALEVDEATFKKNEEMFSFLTREADRRGIFVIQMFYNIILSKPFADHYGLKTQDRHLPITPLISDYTRKSVAAFIEKYPNVGLLVCLGEAMNTYEDDVEWMTKTIIPGVKDGLKALG
;
A
#
# COMPACT_ATOMS: atom_id res chain seq x y z
N LYS A 1 29.05 -16.17 -12.21
CA LYS A 1 27.64 -16.54 -12.55
C LYS A 1 26.88 -16.96 -11.29
N VAL A 2 25.71 -16.40 -11.01
CA VAL A 2 24.93 -16.62 -9.78
C VAL A 2 23.66 -17.41 -10.08
N ASN A 3 23.29 -18.32 -9.18
CA ASN A 3 21.99 -19.00 -9.20
C ASN A 3 21.24 -18.71 -7.90
N ILE A 4 20.07 -18.07 -8.02
CA ILE A 4 19.14 -17.85 -6.91
C ILE A 4 18.16 -19.02 -6.87
N LEU A 5 17.95 -19.61 -5.71
CA LEU A 5 17.03 -20.72 -5.50
C LEU A 5 15.93 -20.29 -4.54
N THR A 6 14.68 -20.51 -4.91
CA THR A 6 13.50 -20.35 -4.06
C THR A 6 12.87 -21.72 -3.76
N GLU A 7 12.01 -21.80 -2.75
CA GLU A 7 11.20 -23.00 -2.56
C GLU A 7 10.16 -23.18 -3.69
N LYS A 8 9.68 -24.42 -3.91
CA LYS A 8 8.61 -24.67 -4.88
C LYS A 8 7.29 -23.98 -4.51
N THR A 9 7.07 -23.81 -3.21
CA THR A 9 5.91 -23.15 -2.60
C THR A 9 6.25 -21.73 -2.15
N ALA A 10 7.22 -21.08 -2.79
CA ALA A 10 7.64 -19.72 -2.48
C ALA A 10 6.44 -18.77 -2.54
N SER A 11 6.28 -17.95 -1.50
CA SER A 11 5.26 -16.88 -1.49
C SER A 11 5.51 -15.85 -2.60
N ASN A 12 4.51 -15.02 -2.89
CA ASN A 12 4.67 -13.92 -3.84
C ASN A 12 5.82 -12.96 -3.48
N ARG A 13 6.05 -12.72 -2.18
CA ARG A 13 7.17 -11.88 -1.69
C ARG A 13 8.52 -12.55 -1.86
N GLU A 14 8.63 -13.86 -1.65
CA GLU A 14 9.87 -14.61 -1.93
C GLU A 14 10.19 -14.64 -3.43
N GLN A 15 9.18 -14.83 -4.27
CA GLN A 15 9.33 -14.75 -5.73
C GLN A 15 9.79 -13.35 -6.16
N TYR A 16 9.15 -12.30 -5.64
CA TYR A 16 9.59 -10.93 -5.88
C TYR A 16 11.03 -10.67 -5.39
N ALA A 17 11.40 -11.15 -4.19
CA ALA A 17 12.76 -10.99 -3.67
C ALA A 17 13.82 -11.61 -4.59
N ALA A 18 13.52 -12.78 -5.19
CA ALA A 18 14.39 -13.42 -6.16
C ALA A 18 14.53 -12.60 -7.46
N GLU A 19 13.43 -12.08 -7.99
CA GLU A 19 13.41 -11.21 -9.18
C GLU A 19 14.16 -9.90 -8.93
N TYR A 20 13.92 -9.29 -7.77
CA TYR A 20 14.59 -8.08 -7.31
C TYR A 20 16.12 -8.29 -7.25
N LEU A 21 16.57 -9.34 -6.56
CA LEU A 21 18.00 -9.63 -6.43
C LEU A 21 18.62 -9.98 -7.78
N GLN A 22 17.92 -10.74 -8.63
CA GLN A 22 18.37 -11.03 -9.99
C GLN A 22 18.60 -9.73 -10.79
N LYS A 23 17.64 -8.82 -10.79
CA LYS A 23 17.71 -7.53 -11.50
C LYS A 23 18.88 -6.69 -10.99
N LYS A 24 19.07 -6.59 -9.68
CA LYS A 24 20.17 -5.82 -9.06
C LYS A 24 21.54 -6.43 -9.38
N LEU A 25 21.72 -7.75 -9.18
CA LEU A 25 22.99 -8.42 -9.46
C LEU A 25 23.37 -8.37 -10.95
N ASN A 26 22.41 -8.54 -11.87
CA ASN A 26 22.67 -8.41 -13.30
C ASN A 26 23.18 -7.01 -13.67
N ARG A 27 22.57 -5.95 -13.10
CA ARG A 27 23.03 -4.57 -13.31
C ARG A 27 24.43 -4.31 -12.75
N LEU A 28 24.81 -5.02 -11.69
CA LEU A 28 26.14 -4.96 -11.06
C LEU A 28 27.19 -5.86 -11.75
N GLY A 29 26.88 -6.45 -12.91
CA GLY A 29 27.83 -7.28 -13.65
C GLY A 29 27.95 -8.72 -13.14
N PHE A 30 26.99 -9.20 -12.34
CA PHE A 30 26.90 -10.59 -11.89
C PHE A 30 25.76 -11.32 -12.62
N PRO A 31 26.04 -12.06 -13.72
CA PRO A 31 25.02 -12.77 -14.47
C PRO A 31 24.27 -13.76 -13.57
N THR A 32 22.96 -13.54 -13.41
CA THR A 32 22.12 -14.19 -12.41
C THR A 32 20.89 -14.83 -13.04
N VAL A 33 20.61 -16.06 -12.64
CA VAL A 33 19.42 -16.82 -13.01
C VAL A 33 18.66 -17.24 -11.75
N VAL A 34 17.33 -17.26 -11.81
CA VAL A 34 16.46 -17.78 -10.76
C VAL A 34 16.06 -19.21 -11.11
N ASN A 35 16.19 -20.14 -10.15
CA ASN A 35 15.87 -21.57 -10.28
C ASN A 35 16.52 -22.25 -11.51
N GLY A 36 17.72 -21.80 -11.88
CA GLY A 36 18.47 -22.30 -13.03
C GLY A 36 19.45 -23.43 -12.69
N LYS A 37 20.23 -23.84 -13.70
CA LYS A 37 21.35 -24.78 -13.53
C LYS A 37 22.43 -24.20 -12.61
N LYS A 38 23.22 -25.09 -12.00
CA LYS A 38 24.27 -24.74 -11.02
C LYS A 38 25.16 -23.59 -11.52
N GLY A 39 25.07 -22.44 -10.84
CA GLY A 39 25.99 -21.32 -10.99
C GLY A 39 27.25 -21.50 -10.13
N GLU A 40 28.20 -20.59 -10.30
CA GLU A 40 29.41 -20.50 -9.49
C GLU A 40 29.09 -20.06 -8.06
N TYR A 41 28.20 -19.07 -7.93
CA TYR A 41 27.58 -18.68 -6.67
C TYR A 41 26.16 -19.24 -6.58
N ARG A 42 25.74 -19.59 -5.37
CA ARG A 42 24.39 -20.04 -5.06
C ARG A 42 23.82 -19.25 -3.89
N ILE A 43 22.66 -18.64 -4.10
CA ILE A 43 21.92 -17.93 -3.06
C ILE A 43 20.60 -18.67 -2.89
N SER A 44 20.37 -19.25 -1.72
CA SER A 44 19.12 -19.94 -1.37
C SER A 44 18.28 -19.01 -0.51
N LEU A 45 17.06 -18.75 -0.96
CA LEU A 45 16.06 -17.95 -0.27
C LEU A 45 15.04 -18.90 0.37
N SER A 46 14.65 -18.61 1.61
CA SER A 46 13.54 -19.29 2.26
C SER A 46 12.88 -18.41 3.32
N GLN A 47 11.68 -18.79 3.72
CA GLN A 47 10.98 -18.22 4.86
C GLN A 47 11.02 -19.18 6.05
N ALA A 48 11.09 -18.64 7.26
CA ALA A 48 10.93 -19.41 8.48
C ALA A 48 9.54 -20.05 8.53
N LYS A 49 9.49 -21.36 8.82
CA LYS A 49 8.23 -22.11 8.98
C LYS A 49 7.70 -22.01 10.41
N ASP A 50 8.61 -21.95 11.37
CA ASP A 50 8.32 -21.65 12.77
C ASP A 50 8.79 -20.22 13.04
N THR A 51 7.84 -19.37 13.42
CA THR A 51 8.09 -17.95 13.71
C THR A 51 8.09 -17.65 15.21
N ALA A 52 8.02 -18.67 16.07
CA ALA A 52 8.06 -18.49 17.52
C ALA A 52 9.35 -17.79 17.96
N GLY A 53 9.21 -16.65 18.64
CA GLY A 53 10.35 -15.84 19.11
C GLY A 53 11.05 -15.01 18.02
N LEU A 54 10.66 -15.13 16.75
CA LEU A 54 11.21 -14.31 15.67
C LEU A 54 10.51 -12.97 15.57
N LYS A 55 11.28 -11.89 15.41
CA LYS A 55 10.73 -10.55 15.18
C LYS A 55 10.31 -10.41 13.71
N LYS A 56 9.14 -9.79 13.47
CA LYS A 56 8.60 -9.56 12.13
C LYS A 56 9.60 -8.81 11.25
N GLU A 57 9.59 -9.13 9.96
CA GLU A 57 10.46 -8.56 8.92
C GLU A 57 11.97 -8.73 9.13
N GLY A 58 12.40 -9.45 10.17
CA GLY A 58 13.80 -9.78 10.38
C GLY A 58 14.29 -10.81 9.35
N PHE A 59 15.61 -10.86 9.16
CA PHE A 59 16.24 -11.86 8.34
C PHE A 59 17.59 -12.27 8.93
N SER A 60 18.08 -13.42 8.49
CA SER A 60 19.45 -13.85 8.75
C SER A 60 20.03 -14.55 7.54
N TRP A 61 21.35 -14.47 7.36
CA TRP A 61 22.03 -15.32 6.40
C TRP A 61 23.27 -15.98 6.96
N THR A 62 23.63 -17.11 6.36
CA THR A 62 24.95 -17.72 6.52
C THR A 62 25.62 -17.92 5.18
N ARG A 63 26.93 -17.63 5.09
CA ARG A 63 27.75 -17.87 3.91
C ARG A 63 28.78 -18.96 4.18
N LYS A 64 28.82 -19.97 3.32
CA LYS A 64 29.86 -21.02 3.28
C LYS A 64 30.50 -21.05 1.89
N GLY A 65 31.68 -20.43 1.76
CA GLY A 65 32.33 -20.26 0.47
C GLY A 65 31.47 -19.43 -0.49
N LYS A 66 31.06 -20.05 -1.62
CA LYS A 66 30.20 -19.43 -2.65
C LYS A 66 28.71 -19.75 -2.48
N LYS A 67 28.29 -20.25 -1.31
CA LYS A 67 26.89 -20.53 -0.97
C LYS A 67 26.41 -19.56 0.09
N ILE A 68 25.32 -18.85 -0.16
CA ILE A 68 24.62 -17.98 0.79
C ILE A 68 23.25 -18.62 1.04
N GLN A 69 22.89 -18.80 2.30
CA GLN A 69 21.56 -19.24 2.73
C GLN A 69 20.93 -18.06 3.46
N LEU A 70 19.92 -17.45 2.86
CA LEU A 70 19.17 -16.33 3.42
C LEU A 70 17.80 -16.83 3.86
N GLN A 71 17.48 -16.63 5.13
CA GLN A 71 16.17 -16.92 5.71
C GLN A 71 15.53 -15.62 6.19
N GLY A 72 14.33 -15.32 5.71
CA GLY A 72 13.48 -14.28 6.29
C GLY A 72 12.58 -14.86 7.37
N ASN A 73 12.32 -14.11 8.43
CA ASN A 73 11.33 -14.47 9.46
C ASN A 73 9.91 -14.46 8.88
N ASP A 74 9.70 -13.67 7.82
CA ASP A 74 8.54 -13.65 6.94
C ASP A 74 8.97 -13.24 5.52
N GLY A 75 8.01 -13.03 4.62
CA GLY A 75 8.31 -12.61 3.25
C GLY A 75 8.96 -11.24 3.11
N SER A 76 8.67 -10.29 3.99
CA SER A 76 9.34 -8.98 3.99
C SER A 76 10.81 -9.13 4.41
N GLY A 77 11.09 -9.99 5.38
CA GLY A 77 12.47 -10.33 5.77
C GLY A 77 13.31 -10.87 4.61
N VAL A 78 12.74 -11.74 3.75
CA VAL A 78 13.46 -12.24 2.56
C VAL A 78 13.81 -11.09 1.61
N ILE A 79 12.88 -10.15 1.41
CA ILE A 79 13.10 -8.95 0.58
C ILE A 79 14.24 -8.12 1.17
N TYR A 80 14.24 -7.88 2.48
CA TYR A 80 15.25 -7.05 3.15
C TYR A 80 16.64 -7.68 3.12
N GLY A 81 16.75 -9.00 3.35
CA GLY A 81 18.02 -9.68 3.18
C GLY A 81 18.53 -9.68 1.75
N CYS A 82 17.64 -9.74 0.74
CA CYS A 82 18.03 -9.58 -0.66
C CYS A 82 18.49 -8.15 -0.96
N ASN A 83 17.83 -7.14 -0.37
CA ASN A 83 18.25 -5.75 -0.43
C ASN A 83 19.66 -5.56 0.14
N GLU A 84 19.95 -6.10 1.32
CA GLU A 84 21.28 -6.05 1.95
C GLU A 84 22.38 -6.73 1.12
N ILE A 85 22.10 -7.91 0.55
CA ILE A 85 23.05 -8.57 -0.35
C ILE A 85 23.33 -7.69 -1.57
N ALA A 86 22.30 -7.11 -2.18
CA ALA A 86 22.47 -6.25 -3.35
C ALA A 86 23.27 -4.98 -3.01
N GLU A 87 23.00 -4.37 -1.85
CA GLU A 87 23.72 -3.19 -1.35
C GLU A 87 25.19 -3.51 -1.05
N TYR A 88 25.47 -4.62 -0.37
CA TYR A 88 26.84 -5.07 -0.13
C TYR A 88 27.62 -5.24 -1.44
N VAL A 89 27.01 -5.90 -2.45
CA VAL A 89 27.65 -6.12 -3.76
C VAL A 89 27.86 -4.79 -4.49
N ALA A 90 26.94 -3.84 -4.39
CA ALA A 90 27.09 -2.53 -4.99
C ALA A 90 28.27 -1.74 -4.37
N GLN A 91 28.42 -1.83 -3.05
CA GLN A 91 29.49 -1.12 -2.32
C GLN A 91 30.87 -1.78 -2.47
N HIS A 92 30.93 -3.12 -2.51
CA HIS A 92 32.19 -3.87 -2.43
C HIS A 92 32.58 -4.56 -3.75
N GLY A 93 31.70 -4.58 -4.75
CA GLY A 93 31.92 -5.29 -6.02
C GLY A 93 32.08 -6.80 -5.86
N SER A 94 31.55 -7.39 -4.78
CA SER A 94 31.81 -8.79 -4.42
C SER A 94 30.63 -9.45 -3.72
N LEU A 95 30.40 -10.74 -4.00
CA LEU A 95 29.42 -11.60 -3.32
C LEU A 95 29.97 -12.23 -2.04
N ASN A 96 31.16 -11.83 -1.58
CA ASN A 96 31.75 -12.32 -0.34
C ASN A 96 31.20 -11.58 0.89
N VAL A 97 29.87 -11.56 1.04
CA VAL A 97 29.17 -11.02 2.22
C VAL A 97 29.72 -11.61 3.53
N PRO A 98 29.50 -10.96 4.69
CA PRO A 98 29.84 -11.52 6.00
C PRO A 98 29.39 -12.98 6.15
N LEU A 99 30.16 -13.77 6.91
CA LEU A 99 29.88 -15.20 7.10
C LEU A 99 28.52 -15.44 7.75
N MET A 100 28.09 -14.52 8.61
CA MET A 100 26.78 -14.51 9.24
C MET A 100 26.30 -13.06 9.34
N GLN A 101 25.01 -12.86 9.20
CA GLN A 101 24.32 -11.61 9.50
C GLN A 101 22.95 -11.96 10.06
N GLU A 102 22.48 -11.15 10.98
CA GLU A 102 21.09 -11.10 11.43
C GLU A 102 20.72 -9.63 11.59
N ASP A 103 19.53 -9.25 11.13
CA ASP A 103 19.04 -7.89 11.30
C ASP A 103 17.51 -7.85 11.32
N VAL A 104 16.98 -6.77 11.90
CA VAL A 104 15.54 -6.52 12.05
C VAL A 104 15.28 -5.01 12.12
N PRO A 105 14.24 -4.49 11.47
CA PRO A 105 13.89 -3.08 11.61
C PRO A 105 13.44 -2.75 13.05
N GLU A 106 13.83 -1.57 13.53
CA GLU A 106 13.36 -1.05 14.82
C GLU A 106 11.92 -0.52 14.73
N MET A 107 11.66 0.38 13.76
CA MET A 107 10.31 0.90 13.49
C MET A 107 9.51 -0.11 12.67
N VAL A 108 8.32 -0.50 13.15
CA VAL A 108 7.49 -1.56 12.53
C VAL A 108 6.72 -1.10 11.29
N LEU A 109 6.48 0.21 11.14
CA LEU A 109 5.89 0.82 9.94
C LEU A 109 6.79 1.98 9.50
N ARG A 110 7.20 1.95 8.23
CA ARG A 110 8.18 2.85 7.63
C ARG A 110 7.66 3.20 6.24
N GLY A 111 7.30 4.46 6.01
CA GLY A 111 6.61 4.78 4.76
C GLY A 111 6.59 6.25 4.42
N ALA A 112 6.00 6.52 3.25
CA ALA A 112 5.84 7.85 2.68
C ALA A 112 4.41 8.05 2.17
N CYS A 113 4.00 9.31 2.01
CA CYS A 113 2.69 9.66 1.48
C CYS A 113 2.78 10.24 0.06
N VAL A 114 1.71 10.01 -0.71
CA VAL A 114 1.45 10.68 -1.98
C VAL A 114 0.10 11.37 -1.88
N GLY A 115 0.08 12.69 -2.05
CA GLY A 115 -1.15 13.48 -2.05
C GLY A 115 -1.85 13.41 -3.40
N LEU A 116 -3.07 12.88 -3.43
CA LEU A 116 -4.01 13.12 -4.53
C LEU A 116 -4.69 14.47 -4.25
N GLN A 117 -3.88 15.51 -4.38
CA GLN A 117 -4.12 16.89 -4.00
C GLN A 117 -3.53 17.83 -5.06
N LYS A 118 -4.03 19.07 -5.13
CA LYS A 118 -3.49 20.09 -6.03
C LYS A 118 -3.13 21.36 -5.26
N THR A 119 -2.39 22.25 -5.91
CA THR A 119 -1.97 23.55 -5.37
C THR A 119 -3.11 24.57 -5.27
N VAL A 120 -4.23 24.31 -5.93
CA VAL A 120 -5.43 25.16 -5.96
C VAL A 120 -6.68 24.29 -5.92
N TYR A 121 -7.76 24.82 -5.37
CA TYR A 121 -9.04 24.13 -5.29
C TYR A 121 -9.67 23.96 -6.68
N LEU A 122 -10.41 22.88 -6.89
CA LEU A 122 -11.17 22.68 -8.12
C LEU A 122 -12.42 23.56 -8.14
N PRO A 123 -12.89 24.00 -9.33
CA PRO A 123 -14.18 24.67 -9.44
C PRO A 123 -15.30 23.85 -8.78
N GLY A 124 -16.09 24.50 -7.92
CA GLY A 124 -17.20 23.87 -7.21
C GLY A 124 -16.81 22.91 -6.08
N HIS A 125 -15.53 22.80 -5.75
CA HIS A 125 -15.01 21.97 -4.66
C HIS A 125 -14.28 22.83 -3.62
N GLN A 126 -14.20 22.33 -2.39
CA GLN A 126 -13.51 22.96 -1.27
C GLN A 126 -12.13 22.32 -1.03
N VAL A 127 -11.50 22.68 0.09
CA VAL A 127 -10.18 22.18 0.48
C VAL A 127 -10.17 20.64 0.55
N TYR A 128 -9.10 20.02 0.07
CA TYR A 128 -8.88 18.57 0.00
C TYR A 128 -9.76 17.74 -0.95
N GLU A 129 -10.79 18.33 -1.57
CA GLU A 129 -11.75 17.67 -2.45
C GLU A 129 -11.25 17.56 -3.90
N TYR A 130 -10.67 16.41 -4.25
CA TYR A 130 -10.18 16.13 -5.60
C TYR A 130 -10.57 14.72 -6.05
N PRO A 131 -11.58 14.56 -6.92
CA PRO A 131 -11.94 13.27 -7.48
C PRO A 131 -10.76 12.64 -8.24
N TYR A 132 -10.67 11.31 -8.20
CA TYR A 132 -9.58 10.56 -8.83
C TYR A 132 -9.90 10.49 -10.32
N THR A 133 -9.31 11.39 -11.10
CA THR A 133 -9.50 11.45 -12.56
C THR A 133 -8.16 11.62 -13.29
N PRO A 134 -8.03 11.16 -14.53
CA PRO A 134 -6.84 11.39 -15.36
C PRO A 134 -6.54 12.88 -15.59
N GLU A 135 -7.55 13.74 -15.59
CA GLU A 135 -7.40 15.18 -15.74
C GLU A 135 -6.78 15.82 -14.49
N ASN A 136 -7.15 15.32 -13.31
CA ASN A 136 -6.61 15.80 -12.05
C ASN A 136 -5.20 15.25 -11.79
N PHE A 137 -5.01 13.95 -12.04
CA PHE A 137 -3.84 13.17 -11.64
C PHE A 137 -3.41 12.20 -12.75
N PRO A 138 -2.92 12.67 -13.90
CA PRO A 138 -2.54 11.77 -15.00
C PRO A 138 -1.47 10.75 -14.58
N TRP A 139 -0.56 11.17 -13.70
CA TRP A 139 0.49 10.32 -13.10
C TRP A 139 -0.07 9.15 -12.29
N PHE A 140 -1.27 9.27 -11.71
CA PHE A 140 -1.88 8.19 -10.92
C PHE A 140 -2.17 6.96 -11.78
N TYR A 141 -2.36 7.15 -13.09
CA TYR A 141 -2.67 6.11 -14.07
C TYR A 141 -1.43 5.59 -14.82
N ASP A 142 -0.23 6.06 -14.46
CA ASP A 142 1.03 5.57 -15.02
C ASP A 142 1.55 4.39 -14.18
N LYS A 143 1.37 3.17 -14.70
CA LYS A 143 1.82 1.94 -14.04
C LYS A 143 3.34 1.84 -13.94
N GLU A 144 4.08 2.33 -14.93
CA GLU A 144 5.54 2.26 -14.91
C GLU A 144 6.11 3.19 -13.84
N GLN A 145 5.53 4.38 -13.70
CA GLN A 145 5.89 5.32 -12.64
C GLN A 145 5.62 4.72 -11.26
N TRP A 146 4.49 4.05 -11.06
CA TRP A 146 4.20 3.34 -9.81
C TRP A 146 5.20 2.23 -9.50
N ILE A 147 5.61 1.43 -10.50
CA ILE A 147 6.65 0.41 -10.31
C ILE A 147 7.97 1.05 -9.87
N GLN A 148 8.37 2.17 -10.48
CA GLN A 148 9.59 2.88 -10.07
C GLN A 148 9.50 3.39 -8.63
N TYR A 149 8.36 3.96 -8.24
CA TYR A 149 8.15 4.46 -6.89
C TYR A 149 8.14 3.33 -5.85
N LEU A 150 7.44 2.23 -6.11
CA LEU A 150 7.41 1.07 -5.20
C LEU A 150 8.76 0.37 -5.11
N ASP A 151 9.51 0.25 -6.21
CA ASP A 151 10.89 -0.27 -6.21
C ASP A 151 11.79 0.65 -5.33
N MET A 152 11.61 1.98 -5.39
CA MET A 152 12.32 2.93 -4.53
C MET A 152 11.96 2.75 -3.04
N LEU A 153 10.69 2.48 -2.70
CA LEU A 153 10.31 2.18 -1.31
C LEU A 153 11.02 0.90 -0.81
N VAL A 154 11.10 -0.15 -1.64
CA VAL A 154 11.82 -1.38 -1.31
C VAL A 154 13.32 -1.14 -1.15
N ASP A 155 13.91 -0.32 -2.02
CA ASP A 155 15.33 0.06 -1.92
C ASP A 155 15.62 0.70 -0.55
N ASN A 156 14.68 1.47 0.00
CA ASN A 156 14.76 2.11 1.32
C ASN A 156 14.14 1.28 2.46
N LYS A 157 13.80 0.00 2.23
CA LYS A 157 13.16 -0.90 3.21
C LYS A 157 11.89 -0.34 3.85
N MET A 158 11.18 0.53 3.14
CA MET A 158 9.85 1.04 3.52
C MET A 158 8.78 -0.02 3.25
N ASN A 159 7.81 -0.12 4.15
CA ASN A 159 6.74 -1.11 4.14
C ASN A 159 5.33 -0.50 4.21
N SER A 160 5.19 0.82 4.08
CA SER A 160 3.87 1.46 3.97
C SER A 160 3.84 2.60 2.95
N LEU A 161 2.70 2.73 2.27
CA LEU A 161 2.39 3.80 1.32
C LEU A 161 1.03 4.40 1.68
N TYR A 162 0.98 5.72 1.86
CA TYR A 162 -0.24 6.44 2.22
C TYR A 162 -0.73 7.29 1.04
N LEU A 163 -2.00 7.13 0.64
CA LEU A 163 -2.64 7.98 -0.36
C LEU A 163 -3.55 9.00 0.34
N TRP A 164 -3.25 10.29 0.19
CA TRP A 164 -3.98 11.36 0.89
C TRP A 164 -5.00 12.04 0.00
N ASN A 165 -6.26 12.05 0.42
CA ASN A 165 -7.36 12.72 -0.28
C ASN A 165 -8.50 13.08 0.68
N GLY A 166 -9.26 14.14 0.39
CA GLY A 166 -10.42 14.56 1.19
C GLY A 166 -11.48 13.47 1.32
N HIS A 167 -12.05 13.04 0.19
CA HIS A 167 -13.17 12.11 0.12
C HIS A 167 -12.99 11.08 -1.01
N PRO A 168 -12.10 10.10 -0.84
CA PRO A 168 -11.72 9.17 -1.92
C PRO A 168 -12.85 8.22 -2.32
N PHE A 169 -13.80 7.96 -1.42
CA PHE A 169 -14.81 6.93 -1.59
C PHE A 169 -15.68 7.14 -2.84
N ALA A 170 -16.08 8.38 -3.11
CA ALA A 170 -16.92 8.73 -4.25
C ALA A 170 -16.24 8.54 -5.62
N SER A 171 -14.92 8.29 -5.64
CA SER A 171 -14.19 7.90 -6.84
C SER A 171 -13.92 6.40 -6.95
N LEU A 172 -14.17 5.63 -5.89
CA LEU A 172 -13.65 4.26 -5.72
C LEU A 172 -14.72 3.20 -5.43
N VAL A 173 -15.87 3.60 -4.89
CA VAL A 173 -17.01 2.70 -4.60
C VAL A 173 -18.33 3.26 -5.13
N LYS A 174 -19.26 2.35 -5.41
CA LYS A 174 -20.65 2.67 -5.78
C LYS A 174 -21.57 2.19 -4.68
N LEU A 175 -22.49 3.05 -4.26
CA LEU A 175 -23.48 2.73 -3.25
C LEU A 175 -24.83 2.52 -3.91
N LYS A 176 -25.48 1.38 -3.64
CA LYS A 176 -26.81 1.08 -4.20
C LYS A 176 -27.86 2.10 -3.77
N ASP A 177 -27.76 2.58 -2.53
CA ASP A 177 -28.73 3.54 -1.96
C ASP A 177 -28.43 4.99 -2.36
N TYR A 178 -27.20 5.26 -2.81
CA TYR A 178 -26.74 6.58 -3.24
C TYR A 178 -26.02 6.52 -4.59
N PRO A 179 -26.68 6.03 -5.66
CA PRO A 179 -26.04 5.79 -6.95
C PRO A 179 -25.57 7.11 -7.60
N PHE A 180 -26.23 8.21 -7.28
CA PHE A 180 -25.90 9.56 -7.74
C PHE A 180 -24.67 10.17 -7.05
N ALA A 181 -24.14 9.55 -5.97
CA ALA A 181 -23.03 10.11 -5.20
C ALA A 181 -21.66 9.91 -5.85
N LEU A 182 -21.58 9.14 -6.94
CA LEU A 182 -20.33 8.89 -7.66
C LEU A 182 -19.81 10.19 -8.29
N GLU A 183 -18.54 10.51 -8.06
CA GLU A 183 -17.91 11.78 -8.48
C GLU A 183 -17.20 11.72 -9.83
N VAL A 184 -17.13 10.53 -10.41
CA VAL A 184 -16.40 10.26 -11.66
C VAL A 184 -17.32 9.53 -12.64
N ASP A 185 -17.05 9.69 -13.93
CA ASP A 185 -17.78 8.92 -14.94
C ASP A 185 -17.44 7.43 -14.89
N GLU A 186 -18.25 6.62 -15.56
CA GLU A 186 -18.11 5.16 -15.58
C GLU A 186 -16.76 4.68 -16.15
N ALA A 187 -16.20 5.39 -17.13
CA ALA A 187 -14.93 5.02 -17.74
C ALA A 187 -13.77 5.26 -16.76
N THR A 188 -13.81 6.38 -16.06
CA THR A 188 -12.84 6.78 -15.03
C THR A 188 -12.97 5.89 -13.79
N PHE A 189 -14.19 5.55 -13.37
CA PHE A 189 -14.40 4.60 -12.28
C PHE A 189 -13.71 3.26 -12.55
N LYS A 190 -13.86 2.70 -13.76
CA LYS A 190 -13.19 1.46 -14.15
C LYS A 190 -11.66 1.59 -14.16
N LYS A 191 -11.13 2.73 -14.63
CA LYS A 191 -9.68 3.00 -14.55
C LYS A 191 -9.21 3.07 -13.10
N ASN A 192 -10.01 3.65 -12.20
CA ASN A 192 -9.68 3.71 -10.77
C ASN A 192 -9.65 2.31 -10.15
N GLU A 193 -10.60 1.44 -10.49
CA GLU A 193 -10.60 0.02 -10.07
C GLU A 193 -9.35 -0.71 -10.57
N GLU A 194 -9.00 -0.52 -11.84
CA GLU A 194 -7.80 -1.12 -12.44
C GLU A 194 -6.53 -0.64 -11.72
N MET A 195 -6.40 0.67 -11.49
CA MET A 195 -5.23 1.25 -10.84
C MET A 195 -5.11 0.86 -9.37
N PHE A 196 -6.21 0.85 -8.61
CA PHE A 196 -6.17 0.37 -7.21
C PHE A 196 -5.82 -1.11 -7.15
N SER A 197 -6.37 -1.94 -8.04
CA SER A 197 -6.03 -3.37 -8.08
C SER A 197 -4.57 -3.60 -8.46
N PHE A 198 -4.07 -2.85 -9.45
CA PHE A 198 -2.66 -2.87 -9.84
C PHE A 198 -1.75 -2.46 -8.68
N LEU A 199 -2.00 -1.29 -8.08
CA LEU A 199 -1.20 -0.73 -7.00
C LEU A 199 -1.14 -1.67 -5.79
N THR A 200 -2.28 -2.22 -5.36
CA THR A 200 -2.35 -3.12 -4.20
C THR A 200 -1.64 -4.46 -4.44
N ARG A 201 -1.76 -5.04 -5.65
CA ARG A 201 -1.02 -6.27 -6.00
C ARG A 201 0.49 -6.04 -6.06
N GLU A 202 0.92 -4.95 -6.70
CA GLU A 202 2.34 -4.62 -6.82
C GLU A 202 2.96 -4.21 -5.48
N ALA A 203 2.19 -3.56 -4.60
CA ALA A 203 2.62 -3.25 -3.24
C ALA A 203 2.70 -4.49 -2.35
N ASP A 204 1.70 -5.39 -2.38
CA ASP A 204 1.70 -6.59 -1.52
C ASP A 204 2.88 -7.53 -1.81
N ARG A 205 3.16 -7.79 -3.08
CA ARG A 205 4.33 -8.62 -3.46
C ARG A 205 5.67 -7.99 -3.04
N ARG A 206 5.69 -6.68 -2.75
CA ARG A 206 6.83 -5.93 -2.22
C ARG A 206 6.86 -5.82 -0.70
N GLY A 207 5.84 -6.34 -0.01
CA GLY A 207 5.69 -6.16 1.44
C GLY A 207 5.29 -4.74 1.84
N ILE A 208 4.64 -3.99 0.96
CA ILE A 208 4.20 -2.62 1.20
C ILE A 208 2.69 -2.60 1.49
N PHE A 209 2.33 -2.10 2.65
CA PHE A 209 0.95 -1.89 3.06
C PHE A 209 0.43 -0.55 2.52
N VAL A 210 -0.55 -0.62 1.61
CA VAL A 210 -1.22 0.58 1.06
C VAL A 210 -2.31 1.04 2.02
N ILE A 211 -2.34 2.33 2.31
CA ILE A 211 -3.26 2.94 3.28
C ILE A 211 -3.94 4.15 2.61
N GLN A 212 -5.27 4.12 2.54
CA GLN A 212 -6.07 5.26 2.10
C GLN A 212 -6.32 6.20 3.29
N MET A 213 -5.82 7.42 3.19
CA MET A 213 -6.12 8.48 4.14
C MET A 213 -7.36 9.26 3.68
N PHE A 214 -8.22 9.64 4.62
CA PHE A 214 -9.36 10.51 4.35
C PHE A 214 -9.65 11.50 5.48
N TYR A 215 -10.25 12.62 5.11
CA TYR A 215 -10.66 13.70 6.01
C TYR A 215 -12.15 13.60 6.35
N ASN A 216 -12.60 14.32 7.39
CA ASN A 216 -13.98 14.28 7.86
C ASN A 216 -14.49 15.67 8.32
N ILE A 217 -15.78 15.98 8.19
CA ILE A 217 -16.79 15.28 7.39
C ILE A 217 -16.82 15.92 5.99
N ILE A 218 -16.59 15.11 4.97
CA ILE A 218 -16.65 15.53 3.57
C ILE A 218 -17.62 14.60 2.84
N LEU A 219 -18.47 15.20 2.00
CA LEU A 219 -19.43 14.54 1.12
C LEU A 219 -18.99 14.75 -0.33
N SER A 220 -19.39 13.84 -1.20
CA SER A 220 -19.18 14.06 -2.63
C SER A 220 -20.05 15.21 -3.13
N LYS A 221 -19.54 15.96 -4.11
CA LYS A 221 -20.29 17.07 -4.71
C LYS A 221 -21.67 16.65 -5.24
N PRO A 222 -21.82 15.56 -6.02
CA PRO A 222 -23.13 15.11 -6.48
C PRO A 222 -24.10 14.74 -5.35
N PHE A 223 -23.58 14.16 -4.25
CA PHE A 223 -24.40 13.87 -3.07
C PHE A 223 -24.87 15.16 -2.39
N ALA A 224 -23.95 16.11 -2.20
CA ALA A 224 -24.25 17.39 -1.58
C ALA A 224 -25.28 18.18 -2.40
N ASP A 225 -25.07 18.29 -3.71
CA ASP A 225 -25.98 18.99 -4.62
C ASP A 225 -27.38 18.35 -4.62
N HIS A 226 -27.48 17.01 -4.61
CA HIS A 226 -28.75 16.29 -4.59
C HIS A 226 -29.61 16.63 -3.36
N TYR A 227 -28.97 16.80 -2.20
CA TYR A 227 -29.65 17.10 -0.94
C TYR A 227 -29.66 18.59 -0.57
N GLY A 228 -29.10 19.47 -1.42
CA GLY A 228 -28.96 20.90 -1.10
C GLY A 228 -28.04 21.19 0.08
N LEU A 229 -27.04 20.33 0.29
CA LEU A 229 -26.04 20.44 1.34
C LEU A 229 -24.74 21.07 0.81
N LYS A 230 -23.87 21.48 1.73
CA LYS A 230 -22.46 21.75 1.40
C LYS A 230 -21.68 20.44 1.42
N THR A 231 -20.64 20.33 0.58
CA THR A 231 -19.74 19.17 0.56
C THR A 231 -19.01 19.00 1.89
N GLN A 232 -18.60 20.11 2.49
CA GLN A 232 -18.07 20.18 3.85
C GLN A 232 -18.44 21.51 4.49
N ASP A 233 -18.66 21.51 5.79
CA ASP A 233 -18.81 22.70 6.62
C ASP A 233 -18.51 22.29 8.06
N ARG A 234 -17.56 22.99 8.71
CA ARG A 234 -17.13 22.68 10.07
C ARG A 234 -18.29 22.74 11.07
N HIS A 235 -19.32 23.53 10.79
CA HIS A 235 -20.49 23.68 11.66
C HIS A 235 -21.67 22.78 11.26
N LEU A 236 -21.51 21.92 10.25
CA LEU A 236 -22.54 20.95 9.88
C LEU A 236 -22.68 19.91 11.00
N PRO A 237 -23.87 19.73 11.59
CA PRO A 237 -24.07 18.70 12.60
C PRO A 237 -23.98 17.30 11.96
N ILE A 238 -23.59 16.30 12.76
CA ILE A 238 -23.72 14.90 12.37
C ILE A 238 -25.22 14.60 12.21
N THR A 239 -25.63 14.24 11.00
CA THR A 239 -27.02 13.83 10.71
C THR A 239 -27.08 12.34 10.38
N PRO A 240 -28.23 11.68 10.60
CA PRO A 240 -28.42 10.28 10.21
C PRO A 240 -28.13 10.03 8.72
N LEU A 241 -28.47 10.98 7.84
CA LEU A 241 -28.23 10.88 6.40
C LEU A 241 -26.74 10.84 6.06
N ILE A 242 -25.96 11.76 6.62
CA ILE A 242 -24.52 11.89 6.35
C ILE A 242 -23.76 10.72 6.99
N SER A 243 -24.16 10.33 8.20
CA SER A 243 -23.62 9.13 8.86
C SER A 243 -23.88 7.87 8.03
N ASP A 244 -25.10 7.66 7.53
CA ASP A 244 -25.42 6.48 6.72
C ASP A 244 -24.62 6.43 5.40
N TYR A 245 -24.54 7.57 4.70
CA TYR A 245 -23.73 7.68 3.48
C TYR A 245 -22.25 7.34 3.73
N THR A 246 -21.62 7.92 4.75
CA THR A 246 -20.22 7.67 5.05
C THR A 246 -20.00 6.24 5.54
N ARG A 247 -20.88 5.72 6.42
CA ARG A 247 -20.80 4.34 6.92
C ARG A 247 -20.82 3.34 5.76
N LYS A 248 -21.75 3.51 4.81
CA LYS A 248 -21.86 2.66 3.61
C LYS A 248 -20.67 2.85 2.66
N SER A 249 -20.16 4.07 2.53
CA SER A 249 -18.94 4.37 1.76
C SER A 249 -17.73 3.60 2.30
N VAL A 250 -17.52 3.66 3.62
CA VAL A 250 -16.43 2.95 4.31
C VAL A 250 -16.61 1.44 4.22
N ALA A 251 -17.81 0.92 4.47
CA ALA A 251 -18.10 -0.52 4.37
C ALA A 251 -17.83 -1.07 2.97
N ALA A 252 -18.34 -0.39 1.93
CA ALA A 252 -18.11 -0.76 0.54
C ALA A 252 -16.62 -0.69 0.16
N PHE A 253 -15.87 0.26 0.72
CA PHE A 253 -14.43 0.38 0.46
C PHE A 253 -13.66 -0.80 1.06
N ILE A 254 -13.95 -1.16 2.31
CA ILE A 254 -13.33 -2.31 2.98
C ILE A 254 -13.65 -3.61 2.24
N GLU A 255 -14.91 -3.83 1.85
CA GLU A 255 -15.31 -5.03 1.10
C GLU A 255 -14.59 -5.13 -0.25
N LYS A 256 -14.48 -4.00 -0.96
CA LYS A 256 -13.89 -3.96 -2.31
C LYS A 256 -12.37 -4.01 -2.33
N TYR A 257 -11.71 -3.41 -1.34
CA TYR A 257 -10.25 -3.30 -1.23
C TYR A 257 -9.75 -3.82 0.13
N PRO A 258 -9.89 -5.13 0.40
CA PRO A 258 -9.75 -5.70 1.75
C PRO A 258 -8.34 -5.62 2.34
N ASN A 259 -7.33 -5.42 1.51
CA ASN A 259 -5.92 -5.31 1.92
C ASN A 259 -5.45 -3.85 2.05
N VAL A 260 -6.33 -2.87 1.88
CA VAL A 260 -6.01 -1.44 2.00
C VAL A 260 -6.38 -0.95 3.39
N GLY A 261 -5.42 -0.35 4.10
CA GLY A 261 -5.64 0.27 5.39
C GLY A 261 -6.39 1.59 5.29
N LEU A 262 -6.90 2.07 6.42
CA LEU A 262 -7.51 3.40 6.53
C LEU A 262 -6.72 4.25 7.52
N LEU A 263 -6.37 5.48 7.11
CA LEU A 263 -5.88 6.53 8.00
C LEU A 263 -6.96 7.60 8.13
N VAL A 264 -7.54 7.71 9.33
CA VAL A 264 -8.71 8.56 9.58
C VAL A 264 -8.26 9.88 10.20
N CYS A 265 -8.53 11.00 9.55
CA CYS A 265 -8.46 12.31 10.18
C CYS A 265 -9.86 12.74 10.62
N LEU A 266 -10.07 12.91 11.93
CA LEU A 266 -11.31 13.47 12.49
C LEU A 266 -11.25 15.00 12.38
N GLY A 267 -11.38 15.50 11.15
CA GLY A 267 -11.22 16.91 10.81
C GLY A 267 -10.88 17.11 9.33
N GLU A 268 -10.73 18.35 8.85
CA GLU A 268 -10.85 19.60 9.62
C GLU A 268 -12.29 20.17 9.65
N ALA A 269 -13.22 19.55 8.91
CA ALA A 269 -14.64 19.91 8.84
C ALA A 269 -15.46 19.21 9.93
N MET A 270 -14.98 19.33 11.16
CA MET A 270 -15.61 18.82 12.39
C MET A 270 -15.60 19.90 13.46
N ASN A 271 -16.71 20.06 14.18
CA ASN A 271 -16.90 21.20 15.08
C ASN A 271 -16.23 20.99 16.44
N THR A 272 -16.62 19.92 17.14
CA THR A 272 -16.25 19.64 18.55
C THR A 272 -15.58 18.26 18.71
N TYR A 273 -14.86 18.07 19.82
CA TYR A 273 -14.27 16.76 20.13
C TYR A 273 -15.31 15.69 20.45
N GLU A 274 -16.48 16.09 20.95
CA GLU A 274 -17.62 15.21 21.14
C GLU A 274 -18.14 14.68 19.80
N ASP A 275 -18.24 15.54 18.79
CA ASP A 275 -18.57 15.12 17.42
C ASP A 275 -17.50 14.15 16.88
N ASP A 276 -16.21 14.40 17.14
CA ASP A 276 -15.11 13.53 16.69
C ASP A 276 -15.27 12.10 17.23
N VAL A 277 -15.54 11.99 18.53
CA VAL A 277 -15.78 10.70 19.20
C VAL A 277 -17.05 10.04 18.68
N GLU A 278 -18.14 10.78 18.50
CA GLU A 278 -19.38 10.26 17.95
C GLU A 278 -19.15 9.73 16.52
N TRP A 279 -18.54 10.52 15.66
CA TRP A 279 -18.29 10.17 14.27
C TRP A 279 -17.42 8.92 14.14
N MET A 280 -16.32 8.86 14.89
CA MET A 280 -15.42 7.70 14.86
C MET A 280 -16.13 6.44 15.37
N THR A 281 -16.85 6.53 16.48
CA THR A 281 -17.39 5.35 17.18
C THR A 281 -18.76 4.90 16.67
N LYS A 282 -19.53 5.78 16.03
CA LYS A 282 -20.90 5.51 15.55
C LYS A 282 -21.03 5.46 14.02
N THR A 283 -20.10 6.07 13.29
CA THR A 283 -20.09 6.03 11.81
C THR A 283 -18.92 5.20 11.27
N ILE A 284 -17.68 5.62 11.54
CA ILE A 284 -16.49 5.06 10.88
C ILE A 284 -16.21 3.63 11.32
N ILE A 285 -16.03 3.37 12.62
CA ILE A 285 -15.76 2.02 13.14
C ILE A 285 -16.88 1.03 12.78
N PRO A 286 -18.18 1.38 12.92
CA PRO A 286 -19.25 0.51 12.46
C PRO A 286 -19.19 0.21 10.95
N GLY A 287 -18.89 1.19 10.11
CA GLY A 287 -18.69 0.96 8.66
C GLY A 287 -17.55 -0.01 8.37
N VAL A 288 -16.41 0.13 9.07
CA VAL A 288 -15.30 -0.83 8.97
C VAL A 288 -15.74 -2.23 9.38
N LYS A 289 -16.46 -2.37 10.51
CA LYS A 289 -16.97 -3.66 10.98
C LYS A 289 -17.97 -4.29 10.01
N ASP A 290 -18.82 -3.49 9.37
CA ASP A 290 -19.77 -3.98 8.37
C ASP A 290 -19.04 -4.54 7.15
N GLY A 291 -18.03 -3.83 6.64
CA GLY A 291 -17.20 -4.29 5.53
C GLY A 291 -16.41 -5.55 5.88
N LEU A 292 -15.79 -5.62 7.06
CA LEU A 292 -15.10 -6.83 7.53
C LEU A 292 -16.07 -8.01 7.67
N LYS A 293 -17.25 -7.79 8.24
CA LYS A 293 -18.28 -8.83 8.38
C LYS A 293 -18.73 -9.38 7.02
N ALA A 294 -18.75 -8.56 5.97
CA ALA A 294 -19.08 -9.01 4.62
C ALA A 294 -18.02 -9.93 4.00
N LEU A 295 -16.76 -9.85 4.46
CA LEU A 295 -15.64 -10.66 3.98
C LEU A 295 -15.52 -12.03 4.68
N GLY A 296 -16.23 -12.24 5.79
CA GLY A 296 -16.18 -13.46 6.62
C GLY A 296 -15.17 -13.39 7.76
#